data_AF-A0A0C3AEQ0-F1
#
_entry.id   AF-A0A0C3AEQ0-F1
#
_cell.length_a   1.000
_cell.length_b   1.000
_cell.length_c   1.000
_cell.angle_alpha   90.00
_cell.angle_beta   90.00
_cell.angle_gamma   90.00
#
_symmetry.space_group_name_H-M   'P 1'
#
loop_
_entity.id
_entity.type
_entity.pdbx_description
1 polymer ?
#
loop_
_entity_poly.entity_id
_entity_poly.type
_entity_poly.pdbx_seq_one_letter_code
_entity_poly.pdbx_strand_id
1 'polypeptide(L)'
;MSNYSQVTVLYGENKLQKTISLPASATVATAKKFGSQEILDHLRLQPGVPTDVSLDDDCTDFYPDAADNSRLRDLKTQATMVVWPKAAPGSRSSLTPSPIMDALNNTSSQLNALQAQRNADILIQETNQQRKSKSESLRTSRANTENNSTLDAVLSRLTALETSNAELRGFNAGLQEELVTVQGRLVTVERNNVELGATLQTTMEAVIGDRAAINKIRIRILLDIGRNKLAVICGHKDWRAWKASAQSRDEIYNTALTRLQTPGDDVPKRWVDLGRKQTALQLLLFPNRLRDRGDIAAHASAPKYLGESILGLPEEQHREDLTSIFGAIFNEPVHV
;
A
#
# COMPACT_ATOMS: atom_id res chain seq x y z
N MET A 1 -5.86 -1.18 32.01
CA MET A 1 -5.03 -1.16 30.77
C MET A 1 -5.93 -1.53 29.61
N SER A 2 -5.85 -0.82 28.48
CA SER A 2 -6.63 -1.15 27.28
C SER A 2 -6.35 -2.59 26.85
N ASN A 3 -7.39 -3.39 26.60
CA ASN A 3 -7.25 -4.75 26.08
C ASN A 3 -6.84 -4.78 24.59
N TYR A 4 -6.72 -3.61 23.97
CA TYR A 4 -6.40 -3.41 22.56
C TYR A 4 -5.20 -2.50 22.38
N SER A 5 -4.33 -2.87 21.44
CA SER A 5 -3.22 -2.07 20.94
C SER A 5 -3.63 -1.42 19.62
N GLN A 6 -3.33 -0.12 19.45
CA GLN A 6 -3.47 0.53 18.16
C GLN A 6 -2.29 0.14 17.28
N VAL A 7 -2.60 -0.31 16.07
CA VAL A 7 -1.61 -0.71 15.06
C VAL A 7 -1.79 0.18 13.85
N THR A 8 -0.74 0.92 13.49
CA THR A 8 -0.75 1.75 12.28
C THR A 8 -0.48 0.87 11.07
N VAL A 9 -1.36 0.91 10.09
CA VAL A 9 -1.24 0.15 8.84
C VAL A 9 -0.63 1.05 7.77
N LEU A 10 0.56 0.68 7.27
CA LEU A 10 1.26 1.39 6.20
C LEU A 10 1.07 0.69 4.86
N TYR A 11 0.60 1.45 3.88
CA TYR A 11 0.63 1.12 2.47
C TYR A 11 1.74 1.93 1.79
N GLY A 12 2.08 1.59 0.55
CA GLY A 12 2.93 2.44 -0.28
C GLY A 12 2.38 3.85 -0.52
N GLU A 13 1.09 4.10 -0.21
CA GLU A 13 0.44 5.40 -0.32
C GLU A 13 -0.13 5.91 1.00
N ASN A 14 0.19 7.16 1.33
CA ASN A 14 -0.17 7.81 2.59
C ASN A 14 -1.68 7.91 2.82
N LYS A 15 -2.45 8.06 1.75
CA LYS A 15 -3.92 8.25 1.82
C LYS A 15 -4.68 6.98 2.20
N LEU A 16 -4.05 5.82 2.03
CA LEU A 16 -4.66 4.53 2.37
C LEU A 16 -4.33 4.10 3.79
N GLN A 17 -3.40 4.79 4.47
CA GLN A 17 -3.00 4.45 5.82
C GLN A 17 -4.18 4.49 6.78
N LYS A 18 -4.26 3.48 7.64
CA LYS A 18 -5.33 3.33 8.60
C LYS A 18 -4.78 2.83 9.91
N THR A 19 -5.33 3.31 11.02
CA THR A 19 -5.08 2.71 12.33
C THR A 19 -6.15 1.66 12.58
N ILE A 20 -5.73 0.44 12.89
CA ILE A 20 -6.63 -0.65 13.30
C ILE A 20 -6.43 -0.96 14.77
N SER A 21 -7.47 -1.50 15.42
CA SER A 21 -7.42 -1.85 16.84
C SER A 21 -7.34 -3.37 17.00
N LEU A 22 -6.18 -3.87 17.42
CA LEU A 22 -5.95 -5.31 17.57
C LEU A 22 -5.83 -5.70 19.05
N PRO A 23 -6.21 -6.93 19.45
CA PRO A 23 -6.09 -7.37 20.84
C PRO A 23 -4.64 -7.31 21.32
N ALA A 24 -4.37 -6.62 22.43
CA ALA A 24 -3.01 -6.45 22.95
C ALA A 24 -2.37 -7.77 23.45
N SER A 25 -3.19 -8.80 23.69
CA SER A 25 -2.75 -10.18 23.98
C SER A 25 -2.40 -10.99 22.73
N ALA A 26 -2.81 -10.54 21.54
CA ALA A 26 -2.53 -11.25 20.30
C ALA A 26 -1.03 -11.33 20.06
N THR A 27 -0.58 -12.49 19.61
CA THR A 27 0.77 -12.61 19.05
C THR A 27 0.84 -11.90 17.71
N VAL A 28 2.04 -11.53 17.26
CA VAL A 28 2.27 -10.92 15.95
C VAL A 28 1.63 -11.74 14.83
N ALA A 29 1.77 -13.07 14.81
CA ALA A 29 1.12 -13.92 13.81
C ALA A 29 -0.42 -13.84 13.85
N THR A 30 -1.01 -13.80 15.06
CA THR A 30 -2.46 -13.69 15.22
C THR A 30 -2.96 -12.30 14.83
N ALA A 31 -2.18 -11.28 15.17
CA ALA A 31 -2.43 -9.89 14.81
C ALA A 31 -2.39 -9.67 13.29
N LYS A 32 -1.44 -10.30 12.58
CA LYS A 32 -1.40 -10.31 11.12
C LYS A 32 -2.69 -10.87 10.54
N LYS A 33 -3.17 -12.01 11.04
CA LYS A 33 -4.40 -12.65 10.55
C LYS A 33 -5.64 -11.79 10.76
N PHE A 34 -5.82 -11.23 11.95
CA PHE A 34 -6.95 -10.34 12.24
C PHE A 34 -6.87 -9.02 11.48
N GLY A 35 -5.68 -8.42 11.47
CA GLY A 35 -5.45 -7.15 10.79
C GLY A 35 -5.64 -7.26 9.28
N SER A 36 -5.20 -8.37 8.67
CA SER A 36 -5.32 -8.59 7.22
C SER A 36 -6.76 -8.54 6.74
N GLN A 37 -7.71 -9.11 7.49
CA GLN A 37 -9.12 -9.06 7.13
C GLN A 37 -9.67 -7.63 7.19
N GLU A 38 -9.39 -6.91 8.28
CA GLU A 38 -9.84 -5.53 8.46
C GLU A 38 -9.25 -4.58 7.40
N ILE A 39 -8.00 -4.83 7.00
CA ILE A 39 -7.32 -4.13 5.92
C ILE A 39 -7.98 -4.40 4.57
N LEU A 40 -8.26 -5.67 4.25
CA LEU A 40 -8.93 -6.03 2.99
C LEU A 40 -10.30 -5.37 2.88
N ASP A 41 -11.07 -5.37 3.97
CA ASP A 41 -12.37 -4.73 3.99
C ASP A 41 -12.25 -3.21 3.82
N HIS A 42 -11.23 -2.59 4.41
CA HIS A 42 -10.94 -1.18 4.19
C HIS A 42 -10.56 -0.88 2.73
N LEU A 43 -9.69 -1.68 2.13
CA LEU A 43 -9.24 -1.52 0.74
C LEU A 43 -10.39 -1.68 -0.26
N ARG A 44 -11.27 -2.67 -0.06
CA ARG A 44 -12.44 -2.91 -0.92
C ARG A 44 -13.46 -1.77 -0.90
N LEU A 45 -13.48 -0.98 0.17
CA LEU A 45 -14.32 0.20 0.28
C LEU A 45 -13.72 1.43 -0.42
N GLN A 46 -12.45 1.37 -0.85
CA GLN A 46 -11.81 2.49 -1.56
C GLN A 46 -12.21 2.52 -3.03
N PRO A 47 -12.65 3.67 -3.55
CA PRO A 47 -13.03 3.80 -4.95
C PRO A 47 -11.87 3.43 -5.90
N GLY A 48 -12.17 2.59 -6.89
CA GLY A 48 -11.23 2.15 -7.93
C GLY A 48 -10.23 1.07 -7.49
N VAL A 49 -10.22 0.68 -6.21
CA VAL A 49 -9.52 -0.54 -5.80
C VAL A 49 -10.29 -1.77 -6.30
N PRO A 50 -9.63 -2.72 -7.00
CA PRO A 50 -10.29 -3.93 -7.47
C PRO A 50 -10.92 -4.73 -6.32
N THR A 51 -12.14 -5.24 -6.52
CA THR A 51 -12.87 -6.01 -5.49
C THR A 51 -12.20 -7.35 -5.17
N ASP A 52 -11.36 -7.84 -6.09
CA ASP A 52 -10.57 -9.06 -6.00
C ASP A 52 -9.16 -8.82 -5.42
N VAL A 53 -8.90 -7.65 -4.82
CA VAL A 53 -7.65 -7.39 -4.11
C VAL A 53 -7.46 -8.41 -2.97
N SER A 54 -6.26 -8.99 -2.91
CA SER A 54 -5.80 -9.82 -1.80
C SER A 54 -4.59 -9.17 -1.16
N LEU A 55 -4.30 -9.48 0.10
CA LEU A 55 -3.02 -9.12 0.70
C LEU A 55 -2.02 -10.22 0.45
N ASP A 56 -0.77 -9.82 0.27
CA ASP A 56 0.34 -10.74 0.30
C ASP A 56 0.74 -10.98 1.76
N ASP A 57 0.27 -12.10 2.31
CA ASP A 57 0.53 -12.50 3.70
C ASP A 57 2.04 -12.59 4.00
N ASP A 58 2.87 -12.89 2.99
CA ASP A 58 4.33 -13.01 3.12
C ASP A 58 5.05 -11.65 3.09
N CYS A 59 4.38 -10.60 2.59
CA CYS A 59 4.87 -9.22 2.58
C CYS A 59 4.16 -8.33 3.61
N THR A 60 3.28 -8.91 4.42
CA THR A 60 2.57 -8.22 5.50
C THR A 60 3.26 -8.49 6.83
N ASP A 61 3.93 -7.48 7.38
CA ASP A 61 4.71 -7.65 8.62
C ASP A 61 4.72 -6.44 9.54
N PHE A 62 5.16 -6.65 10.79
CA PHE A 62 5.30 -5.60 11.78
C PHE A 62 6.68 -4.93 11.70
N TYR A 63 6.69 -3.61 11.87
CA TYR A 63 7.87 -2.79 12.04
C TYR A 63 7.85 -2.11 13.43
N PRO A 64 8.98 -2.12 14.17
CA PRO A 64 10.20 -2.88 13.90
C PRO A 64 9.97 -4.40 13.95
N ASP A 65 10.84 -5.15 13.28
CA ASP A 65 10.73 -6.61 13.15
C ASP A 65 10.57 -7.27 14.54
N ALA A 66 9.54 -8.11 14.66
CA ALA A 66 9.16 -8.78 15.89
C ALA A 66 8.84 -10.24 15.62
N ALA A 67 9.25 -11.13 16.54
CA ALA A 67 9.00 -12.55 16.37
C ALA A 67 7.49 -12.85 16.36
N ASP A 68 7.07 -13.80 15.55
CA ASP A 68 5.65 -14.16 15.36
C ASP A 68 4.93 -14.56 16.67
N ASN A 69 5.68 -15.02 17.67
CA ASN A 69 5.21 -15.40 19.01
C ASN A 69 5.25 -14.25 20.03
N SER A 70 5.89 -13.12 19.72
CA SER A 70 5.86 -11.91 20.54
C SER A 70 4.43 -11.36 20.59
N ARG A 71 4.00 -10.87 21.77
CA ARG A 71 2.68 -10.25 21.92
C ARG A 71 2.77 -8.76 21.58
N LEU A 72 1.69 -8.20 21.03
CA LEU A 72 1.64 -6.78 20.67
C LEU A 72 1.94 -5.85 21.85
N ARG A 73 1.50 -6.21 23.06
CA ARG A 73 1.78 -5.41 24.28
C ARG A 73 3.27 -5.36 24.67
N ASP A 74 4.06 -6.32 24.21
CA ASP A 74 5.48 -6.46 24.58
C ASP A 74 6.40 -5.71 23.60
N LEU A 75 5.83 -5.12 22.54
CA LEU A 75 6.56 -4.29 21.58
C LEU A 75 6.86 -2.93 22.22
N LYS A 76 8.15 -2.56 22.24
CA LYS A 76 8.64 -1.32 22.89
C LYS A 76 8.26 -0.03 22.16
N THR A 77 7.77 -0.14 20.93
CA THR A 77 7.45 0.96 20.03
C THR A 77 6.02 0.83 19.52
N GLN A 78 5.51 1.90 18.92
CA GLN A 78 4.19 1.86 18.28
C GLN A 78 4.21 0.79 17.18
N ALA A 79 3.41 -0.25 17.38
CA ALA A 79 3.35 -1.39 16.49
C ALA A 79 2.81 -0.92 15.13
N THR A 80 3.65 -1.00 14.12
CA THR A 80 3.30 -0.60 12.75
C THR A 80 3.22 -1.86 11.91
N MET A 81 2.13 -2.08 11.19
CA MET A 81 1.99 -3.18 10.26
C MET A 81 2.11 -2.66 8.84
N VAL A 82 3.12 -3.12 8.12
CA VAL A 82 3.35 -2.83 6.71
C VAL A 82 2.63 -3.89 5.90
N VAL A 83 1.80 -3.49 4.93
CA VAL A 83 0.98 -4.39 4.11
C VAL A 83 1.26 -4.20 2.63
N TRP A 84 1.20 -5.30 1.88
CA TRP A 84 1.36 -5.27 0.44
C TRP A 84 0.15 -5.86 -0.29
N PRO A 85 -0.65 -5.07 -1.02
CA PRO A 85 -1.76 -5.58 -1.81
C PRO A 85 -1.27 -6.26 -3.09
N LYS A 86 -1.97 -7.34 -3.50
CA LYS A 86 -1.74 -8.17 -4.68
C LYS A 86 -3.03 -8.25 -5.51
N ALA A 87 -2.91 -8.09 -6.83
CA ALA A 87 -4.01 -8.30 -7.75
C ALA A 87 -4.22 -9.80 -8.02
N ALA A 88 -5.45 -10.22 -8.32
CA ALA A 88 -5.77 -11.62 -8.54
C ALA A 88 -5.03 -12.21 -9.76
N PRO A 89 -4.73 -13.53 -9.75
CA PRO A 89 -4.12 -14.21 -10.89
C PRO A 89 -4.97 -14.06 -12.16
N GLY A 90 -4.38 -13.54 -13.24
CA GLY A 90 -5.07 -13.35 -14.53
C GLY A 90 -5.63 -11.94 -14.77
N SER A 91 -5.53 -11.05 -13.79
CA SER A 91 -5.79 -9.62 -14.00
C SER A 91 -4.76 -9.03 -14.96
N ARG A 92 -5.21 -8.32 -16.02
CA ARG A 92 -4.33 -7.67 -17.02
C ARG A 92 -3.45 -6.58 -16.42
N SER A 93 -3.75 -6.15 -15.20
CA SER A 93 -2.95 -5.26 -14.37
C SER A 93 -1.86 -6.05 -13.64
N SER A 94 -0.96 -6.67 -14.41
CA SER A 94 0.27 -7.22 -13.83
C SER A 94 1.17 -6.03 -13.48
N LEU A 95 1.64 -6.05 -12.23
CA LEU A 95 2.60 -5.14 -11.57
C LEU A 95 1.91 -4.03 -10.74
N THR A 96 2.20 -4.11 -9.44
CA THR A 96 2.35 -3.05 -8.41
C THR A 96 2.21 -1.57 -8.87
N PRO A 97 2.10 -0.64 -7.90
CA PRO A 97 0.99 0.30 -7.59
C PRO A 97 0.05 0.84 -8.70
N SER A 98 0.18 0.48 -9.97
CA SER A 98 -0.53 1.14 -11.07
C SER A 98 -2.06 1.12 -10.97
N PRO A 99 -2.76 0.04 -10.58
CA PRO A 99 -4.23 0.08 -10.47
C PRO A 99 -4.73 1.03 -9.38
N ILE A 100 -3.96 1.16 -8.29
CA ILE A 100 -4.28 2.02 -7.15
C ILE A 100 -3.97 3.48 -7.50
N MET A 101 -2.82 3.75 -8.13
CA MET A 101 -2.47 5.08 -8.64
C MET A 101 -3.44 5.53 -9.74
N ASP A 102 -3.82 4.65 -10.66
CA ASP A 102 -4.81 4.94 -11.71
C ASP A 102 -6.19 5.20 -11.09
N ALA A 103 -6.61 4.40 -10.11
CA ALA A 103 -7.84 4.59 -9.36
C ALA A 103 -7.87 5.93 -8.59
N LEU A 104 -6.75 6.28 -7.94
CA LEU A 104 -6.59 7.51 -7.17
C LEU A 104 -6.47 8.75 -8.05
N ASN A 105 -5.82 8.63 -9.21
CA ASN A 105 -5.82 9.68 -10.23
C ASN A 105 -7.23 9.89 -10.79
N ASN A 106 -7.99 8.81 -11.00
CA ASN A 106 -9.37 8.91 -11.47
C ASN A 106 -10.28 9.53 -10.40
N THR A 107 -10.13 9.15 -9.12
CA THR A 107 -10.91 9.76 -8.02
C THR A 107 -10.50 11.21 -7.76
N SER A 108 -9.22 11.54 -7.82
CA SER A 108 -8.76 12.92 -7.69
C SER A 108 -9.32 13.78 -8.83
N SER A 109 -9.39 13.24 -10.05
CA SER A 109 -10.00 13.91 -11.19
C SER A 109 -11.52 14.10 -11.00
N GLN A 110 -12.22 13.09 -10.48
CA GLN A 110 -13.66 13.16 -10.18
C GLN A 110 -13.96 14.12 -9.03
N LEU A 111 -13.14 14.15 -7.97
CA LEU A 111 -13.29 15.06 -6.84
C LEU A 111 -13.08 16.52 -7.26
N ASN A 112 -12.06 16.78 -8.09
CA ASN A 112 -11.82 18.10 -8.66
C ASN A 112 -12.97 18.54 -9.57
N ALA A 113 -13.53 17.61 -10.36
CA ALA A 113 -14.71 17.90 -11.18
C ALA A 113 -15.95 18.22 -10.33
N LEU A 114 -16.20 17.47 -9.25
CA LEU A 114 -17.30 17.72 -8.32
C LEU A 114 -17.14 19.04 -7.54
N GLN A 115 -15.92 19.38 -7.13
CA GLN A 115 -15.62 20.68 -6.52
C GLN A 115 -15.83 21.84 -7.50
N ALA A 116 -15.39 21.69 -8.75
CA ALA A 116 -15.62 22.68 -9.80
C ALA A 116 -17.13 22.86 -10.06
N GLN A 117 -17.90 21.78 -10.08
CA GLN A 117 -19.35 21.82 -10.26
C GLN A 117 -20.05 22.48 -9.07
N ARG A 118 -19.65 22.15 -7.83
CA ARG A 118 -20.22 22.76 -6.62
C ARG A 118 -19.92 24.26 -6.55
N ASN A 119 -18.72 24.67 -6.93
CA ASN A 119 -18.35 26.09 -7.00
C ASN A 119 -19.17 26.83 -8.08
N ALA A 120 -19.45 26.18 -9.21
CA ALA A 120 -20.33 26.74 -10.24
C ALA A 120 -21.77 26.89 -9.75
N ASP A 121 -22.31 25.90 -9.02
CA ASP A 121 -23.67 25.95 -8.47
C ASP A 121 -23.83 27.03 -7.39
N ILE A 122 -22.81 27.23 -6.55
CA ILE A 122 -22.78 28.32 -5.56
C ILE A 122 -22.82 29.68 -6.26
N LEU A 123 -22.02 29.85 -7.32
CA LEU A 123 -21.98 31.10 -8.09
C LEU A 123 -23.34 31.40 -8.76
N ILE A 124 -24.05 30.35 -9.23
CA ILE A 124 -25.40 30.45 -9.81
C ILE A 124 -26.45 30.78 -8.75
N GLN A 125 -26.35 30.22 -7.54
CA GLN A 125 -27.25 30.56 -6.44
C GLN A 125 -27.07 32.00 -5.96
N GLU A 126 -25.82 32.48 -5.84
CA GLU A 126 -25.53 33.86 -5.46
C GLU A 126 -26.06 34.86 -6.50
N THR A 127 -25.89 34.58 -7.80
CA THR A 127 -26.44 35.44 -8.86
C THR A 127 -27.98 35.42 -8.89
N ASN A 128 -28.62 34.29 -8.56
CA ASN A 128 -30.07 34.21 -8.50
C ASN A 128 -30.66 34.88 -7.24
N GLN A 129 -29.99 34.80 -6.08
CA GLN A 129 -30.40 35.53 -4.88
C GLN A 129 -30.28 37.05 -5.06
N GLN A 130 -29.22 37.54 -5.73
CA GLN A 130 -29.10 38.97 -6.07
C GLN A 130 -30.16 39.44 -7.06
N ARG A 131 -30.66 38.58 -7.95
CA ARG A 131 -31.76 38.92 -8.87
C ARG A 131 -33.13 38.88 -8.20
N LYS A 132 -33.35 37.96 -7.26
CA LYS A 132 -34.60 37.88 -6.49
C LYS A 132 -34.77 39.06 -5.53
N SER A 133 -33.72 39.46 -4.81
CA SER A 133 -33.75 40.61 -3.90
C SER A 133 -33.92 41.97 -4.60
N LYS A 134 -33.58 42.05 -5.90
CA LYS A 134 -33.77 43.26 -6.71
C LYS A 134 -35.15 43.35 -7.38
N SER A 135 -35.91 42.25 -7.41
CA SER A 135 -37.19 42.15 -8.13
C SER A 135 -38.43 42.28 -7.22
N GLU A 136 -38.29 42.09 -5.90
CA GLU A 136 -39.42 42.18 -4.96
C GLU A 136 -39.65 43.58 -4.35
N SER A 137 -38.86 44.59 -4.70
CA SER A 137 -39.00 45.97 -4.17
C SER A 137 -40.02 46.85 -4.89
N LEU A 138 -40.74 46.35 -5.90
CA LEU A 138 -41.63 47.19 -6.74
C LEU A 138 -42.91 46.46 -7.10
N ARG A 139 -43.93 46.55 -6.23
CA ARG A 139 -45.38 46.71 -6.54
C ARG A 139 -46.23 46.24 -5.35
N THR A 140 -46.96 47.18 -4.73
CA THR A 140 -48.42 47.30 -4.90
C THR A 140 -48.94 48.50 -4.12
N SER A 141 -49.74 49.32 -4.82
CA SER A 141 -50.48 50.47 -4.33
C SER A 141 -51.97 50.14 -4.20
N ARG A 142 -52.58 50.69 -3.13
CA ARG A 142 -54.03 51.00 -2.90
C ARG A 142 -55.07 49.87 -2.96
N ALA A 143 -55.83 49.70 -1.86
CA ALA A 143 -57.16 50.32 -1.68
C ALA A 143 -57.70 50.09 -0.26
N ASN A 144 -58.38 51.11 0.26
CA ASN A 144 -59.10 51.15 1.54
C ASN A 144 -60.19 50.07 1.63
N THR A 145 -60.45 49.53 2.82
CA THR A 145 -61.63 49.81 3.68
C THR A 145 -61.73 48.70 4.75
N GLU A 146 -61.38 49.01 6.01
CA GLU A 146 -61.82 48.37 7.29
C GLU A 146 -60.82 48.72 8.41
N ASN A 147 -60.70 50.00 8.75
CA ASN A 147 -59.49 50.59 9.35
C ASN A 147 -59.13 50.17 10.79
N ASN A 148 -59.97 49.43 11.52
CA ASN A 148 -59.65 49.03 12.90
C ASN A 148 -59.34 47.53 13.04
N SER A 149 -60.00 46.64 12.29
CA SER A 149 -59.66 45.20 12.28
C SER A 149 -58.40 44.92 11.44
N THR A 150 -58.19 45.69 10.37
CA THR A 150 -57.02 45.54 9.50
C THR A 150 -55.74 46.09 10.13
N LEU A 151 -55.82 47.13 10.96
CA LEU A 151 -54.65 47.67 11.66
C LEU A 151 -54.12 46.67 12.71
N ASP A 152 -55.01 46.07 13.51
CA ASP A 152 -54.64 45.02 14.47
C ASP A 152 -54.09 43.76 13.79
N ALA A 153 -54.67 43.38 12.65
CA ALA A 153 -54.15 42.27 11.85
C ALA A 153 -52.77 42.57 11.23
N VAL A 154 -52.53 43.82 10.81
CA VAL A 154 -51.23 44.28 10.30
C VAL A 154 -50.20 44.34 11.43
N LEU A 155 -50.55 44.87 12.60
CA LEU A 155 -49.68 44.92 13.78
C LEU A 155 -49.33 43.53 14.28
N SER A 156 -50.30 42.60 14.30
CA SER A 156 -50.08 41.19 14.67
C SER A 156 -49.15 40.49 13.67
N ARG A 157 -49.30 40.76 12.37
CA ARG A 157 -48.37 40.26 11.34
C ARG A 157 -46.98 40.87 11.49
N LEU A 158 -46.88 42.15 11.84
CA LEU A 158 -45.62 42.83 12.04
C LEU A 158 -44.86 42.24 13.23
N THR A 159 -45.54 42.01 14.35
CA THR A 159 -44.95 41.35 15.53
C THR A 159 -44.54 39.91 15.23
N ALA A 160 -45.34 39.15 14.49
CA ALA A 160 -44.97 37.80 14.05
C ALA A 160 -43.72 37.81 13.14
N LEU A 161 -43.62 38.79 12.23
CA LEU A 161 -42.45 38.96 11.36
C LEU A 161 -41.20 39.41 12.13
N GLU A 162 -41.35 40.29 13.13
CA GLU A 162 -40.26 40.71 14.01
C GLU A 162 -39.75 39.54 14.85
N THR A 163 -40.66 38.71 15.36
CA THR A 163 -40.32 37.50 16.12
C THR A 163 -39.57 36.50 15.23
N SER A 164 -40.09 36.25 14.02
CA SER A 164 -39.43 35.37 13.04
C SER A 164 -38.06 35.91 12.60
N ASN A 165 -37.90 37.22 12.44
CA ASN A 165 -36.61 37.84 12.16
C ASN A 165 -35.62 37.69 13.32
N ALA A 166 -36.08 37.79 14.57
CA ALA A 166 -35.25 37.57 15.74
C ALA A 166 -34.76 36.11 15.81
N GLU A 167 -35.64 35.15 15.52
CA GLU A 167 -35.28 33.73 15.44
C GLU A 167 -34.27 33.45 14.32
N LEU A 168 -34.48 34.01 13.12
CA LEU A 168 -33.55 33.88 11.99
C LEU A 168 -32.17 34.47 12.29
N ARG A 169 -32.11 35.60 13.01
CA ARG A 169 -30.84 36.18 13.47
C ARG A 169 -30.12 35.26 14.47
N GLY A 170 -30.86 34.67 15.40
CA GLY A 170 -30.30 33.69 16.33
C GLY A 170 -29.76 32.45 15.62
N PHE A 171 -30.52 31.92 14.66
CA PHE A 171 -30.10 30.77 13.85
C PHE A 171 -28.85 31.08 13.00
N ASN A 172 -28.80 32.25 12.36
CA ASN A 172 -27.63 32.68 11.59
C ASN A 172 -26.39 32.86 12.45
N ALA A 173 -26.53 33.38 13.69
CA ALA A 173 -25.42 33.49 14.62
C ALA A 173 -24.87 32.10 15.01
N GLY A 174 -25.77 31.12 15.25
CA GLY A 174 -25.38 29.74 15.51
C GLY A 174 -24.63 29.09 14.35
N LEU A 175 -25.12 29.29 13.11
CA LEU A 175 -24.42 28.81 11.91
C LEU A 175 -23.04 29.46 11.72
N GLN A 176 -22.88 30.75 12.07
CA GLN A 176 -21.59 31.42 12.02
C GLN A 176 -20.59 30.84 13.02
N GLU A 177 -21.03 30.51 14.23
CA GLU A 177 -20.20 29.87 15.25
C GLU A 177 -19.77 28.45 14.83
N GLU A 178 -20.69 27.69 14.23
CA GLU A 178 -20.39 26.36 13.68
C GLU A 178 -19.40 26.45 12.51
N LEU A 179 -19.55 27.43 11.62
CA LEU A 179 -18.63 27.67 10.51
C LEU A 179 -17.20 27.95 11.00
N VAL A 180 -17.05 28.81 12.01
CA VAL A 180 -15.74 29.12 12.63
C VAL A 180 -15.13 27.86 13.25
N THR A 181 -15.94 27.05 13.92
CA THR A 181 -15.48 25.79 14.53
C THR A 181 -15.00 24.78 13.48
N VAL A 182 -15.74 24.64 12.37
CA VAL A 182 -15.38 23.75 11.27
C VAL A 182 -14.12 24.24 10.55
N GLN A 183 -13.97 25.55 10.34
CA GLN A 183 -12.75 26.14 9.78
C GLN A 183 -11.52 25.88 10.66
N GLY A 184 -11.65 26.01 11.99
CA GLY A 184 -10.57 25.68 12.93
C GLY A 184 -10.16 24.20 12.88
N ARG A 185 -11.13 23.29 12.74
CA ARG A 185 -10.87 21.86 12.53
C ARG A 185 -10.15 21.59 11.22
N LEU A 186 -10.55 22.24 10.13
CA LEU A 186 -9.92 22.08 8.82
C LEU A 186 -8.44 22.45 8.85
N VAL A 187 -8.10 23.60 9.43
CA VAL A 187 -6.70 24.05 9.59
C VAL A 187 -5.87 23.04 10.37
N THR A 188 -6.45 22.44 11.41
CA THR A 188 -5.77 21.42 12.23
C THR A 188 -5.49 20.15 11.41
N VAL A 189 -6.46 19.71 10.61
CA VAL A 189 -6.29 18.53 9.73
C VAL A 189 -5.26 18.79 8.64
N GLU A 190 -5.27 19.97 8.02
CA GLU A 190 -4.28 20.35 7.02
C GLU A 190 -2.86 20.34 7.60
N ARG A 191 -2.68 20.91 8.80
CA ARG A 191 -1.38 20.89 9.50
C ARG A 191 -0.90 19.46 9.75
N ASN A 192 -1.76 18.59 10.27
CA ASN A 192 -1.41 17.19 10.54
C ASN A 192 -1.05 16.43 9.26
N ASN A 193 -1.76 16.70 8.15
CA ASN A 193 -1.44 16.09 6.86
C ASN A 193 -0.07 16.50 6.34
N VAL A 194 0.31 17.77 6.50
CA VAL A 194 1.65 18.25 6.11
C VAL A 194 2.75 17.58 6.94
N GLU A 195 2.55 17.49 8.26
CA GLU A 195 3.51 16.87 9.18
C GLU A 195 3.67 15.36 8.95
N LEU A 196 2.55 14.67 8.71
CA LEU A 196 2.56 13.25 8.34
C LEU A 196 3.26 13.02 7.00
N GLY A 197 3.00 13.88 6.00
CA GLY A 197 3.67 13.84 4.70
C GLY A 197 5.19 13.97 4.80
N ALA A 198 5.69 14.89 5.63
CA ALA A 198 7.12 15.08 5.84
C ALA A 198 7.78 13.87 6.53
N THR A 199 7.09 13.27 7.50
CA THR A 199 7.58 12.07 8.21
C THR A 199 7.65 10.86 7.27
N LEU A 200 6.67 10.71 6.37
CA LEU A 200 6.64 9.66 5.36
C LEU A 200 7.72 9.82 4.30
N GLN A 201 7.98 11.03 3.83
CA GLN A 201 9.10 11.32 2.94
C GLN A 201 10.42 10.86 3.57
N THR A 202 10.64 11.21 4.84
CA THR A 202 11.88 10.89 5.57
C THR A 202 12.04 9.38 5.78
N THR A 203 10.95 8.66 6.06
CA THR A 203 10.99 7.20 6.23
C THR A 203 11.13 6.46 4.90
N MET A 204 10.50 6.94 3.83
CA MET A 204 10.72 6.40 2.48
C MET A 204 12.16 6.60 2.02
N GLU A 205 12.76 7.77 2.26
CA GLU A 205 14.17 8.02 1.97
C GLU A 205 15.10 7.12 2.79
N ALA A 206 14.77 6.84 4.04
CA ALA A 206 15.50 5.88 4.86
C ALA A 206 15.38 4.43 4.34
N VAL A 207 14.21 4.01 3.85
CA VAL A 207 13.97 2.66 3.30
C VAL A 207 14.59 2.50 1.91
N ILE A 208 14.48 3.50 1.04
CA ILE A 208 15.10 3.54 -0.29
C ILE A 208 16.63 3.68 -0.16
N GLY A 209 17.10 4.36 0.88
CA GLY A 209 18.49 4.49 1.25
C GLY A 209 19.15 3.20 1.71
N ASP A 210 18.38 2.18 2.13
CA ASP A 210 18.90 0.87 2.51
C ASP A 210 19.17 -0.02 1.28
N ARG A 211 20.13 0.43 0.48
CA ARG A 211 20.66 -0.30 -0.68
C ARG A 211 21.13 -1.71 -0.31
N ALA A 212 21.52 -1.95 0.95
CA ALA A 212 21.92 -3.26 1.44
C ALA A 212 20.72 -4.22 1.56
N ALA A 213 19.57 -3.75 2.05
CA ALA A 213 18.34 -4.54 2.08
C ALA A 213 17.85 -4.91 0.67
N ILE A 214 17.83 -3.93 -0.24
CA ILE A 214 17.43 -4.14 -1.65
C ILE A 214 18.36 -5.16 -2.33
N ASN A 215 19.67 -5.03 -2.14
CA ASN A 215 20.64 -5.97 -2.69
C ASN A 215 20.46 -7.40 -2.14
N LYS A 216 20.16 -7.55 -0.84
CA LYS A 216 19.88 -8.86 -0.23
C LYS A 216 18.67 -9.55 -0.86
N ILE A 217 17.59 -8.80 -1.11
CA ILE A 217 16.38 -9.31 -1.77
C ILE A 217 16.71 -9.78 -3.19
N ARG A 218 17.43 -8.96 -3.96
CA ARG A 218 17.83 -9.28 -5.34
C ARG A 218 18.73 -10.52 -5.41
N ILE A 219 19.72 -10.65 -4.53
CA ILE A 219 20.57 -11.84 -4.44
C ILE A 219 19.73 -13.08 -4.14
N ARG A 220 18.76 -12.99 -3.25
CA ARG A 220 17.87 -14.12 -2.95
C ARG A 220 17.08 -14.56 -4.19
N ILE A 221 16.47 -13.62 -4.90
CA ILE A 221 15.71 -13.91 -6.14
C ILE A 221 16.59 -14.64 -7.15
N LEU A 222 17.82 -14.19 -7.33
CA LEU A 222 18.79 -14.86 -8.20
C LEU A 222 19.01 -16.32 -7.79
N LEU A 223 19.25 -16.57 -6.51
CA LEU A 223 19.51 -17.92 -6.00
C LEU A 223 18.28 -18.82 -6.13
N ASP A 224 17.07 -18.30 -5.89
CA ASP A 224 15.84 -19.07 -6.02
C ASP A 224 15.53 -19.43 -7.47
N ILE A 225 15.73 -18.50 -8.42
CA ILE A 225 15.65 -18.80 -9.86
C ILE A 225 16.66 -19.89 -10.22
N GLY A 226 17.90 -19.76 -9.74
CA GLY A 226 18.94 -20.75 -9.96
C GLY A 226 18.58 -22.14 -9.42
N ARG A 227 18.04 -22.23 -8.20
CA ARG A 227 17.61 -23.50 -7.62
C ARG A 227 16.51 -24.17 -8.40
N ASN A 228 15.52 -23.40 -8.87
CA ASN A 228 14.45 -23.94 -9.71
C ASN A 228 15.00 -24.49 -11.04
N LYS A 229 15.88 -23.75 -11.71
CA LYS A 229 16.54 -24.24 -12.93
C LYS A 229 17.38 -25.48 -12.67
N LEU A 230 18.16 -25.49 -11.59
CA LEU A 230 18.99 -26.64 -11.22
C LEU A 230 18.14 -27.87 -10.88
N ALA A 231 17.00 -27.70 -10.21
CA ALA A 231 16.05 -28.77 -9.93
C ALA A 231 15.56 -29.43 -11.22
N VAL A 232 15.21 -28.62 -12.23
CA VAL A 232 14.82 -29.11 -13.56
C VAL A 232 15.95 -29.86 -14.26
N ILE A 233 17.19 -29.34 -14.21
CA ILE A 233 18.39 -30.02 -14.74
C ILE A 233 18.61 -31.38 -14.05
N CYS A 234 18.24 -31.50 -12.78
CA CYS A 234 18.31 -32.74 -12.01
C CYS A 234 17.07 -33.64 -12.17
N GLY A 235 16.13 -33.30 -13.06
CA GLY A 235 14.95 -34.12 -13.36
C GLY A 235 13.74 -33.90 -12.45
N HIS A 236 13.73 -32.83 -11.65
CA HIS A 236 12.62 -32.47 -10.78
C HIS A 236 11.76 -31.34 -11.37
N LYS A 237 10.50 -31.24 -10.95
CA LYS A 237 9.58 -30.19 -11.43
C LYS A 237 10.03 -28.78 -11.03
N ASP A 238 10.43 -28.61 -9.77
CA ASP A 238 10.87 -27.35 -9.18
C ASP A 238 11.69 -27.63 -7.91
N TRP A 239 12.26 -26.57 -7.31
CA TRP A 239 13.06 -26.69 -6.09
C TRP A 239 12.27 -27.24 -4.90
N ARG A 240 10.98 -26.93 -4.78
CA ARG A 240 10.15 -27.40 -3.67
C ARG A 240 9.92 -28.90 -3.76
N ALA A 241 9.62 -29.41 -4.96
CA ALA A 241 9.46 -30.82 -5.24
C ALA A 241 10.76 -31.60 -4.96
N TRP A 242 11.91 -31.08 -5.42
CA TRP A 242 13.20 -31.71 -5.17
C TRP A 242 13.55 -31.75 -3.68
N LYS A 243 13.38 -30.63 -2.98
CA LYS A 243 13.64 -30.54 -1.54
C LYS A 243 12.72 -31.45 -0.73
N ALA A 244 11.47 -31.65 -1.16
CA ALA A 244 10.53 -32.55 -0.50
C ALA A 244 10.84 -34.03 -0.74
N SER A 245 11.46 -34.39 -1.88
CA SER A 245 11.85 -35.77 -2.18
C SER A 245 13.18 -36.19 -1.56
N ALA A 246 14.07 -35.24 -1.28
CA ALA A 246 15.39 -35.54 -0.73
C ALA A 246 15.32 -35.80 0.78
N GLN A 247 16.05 -36.82 1.25
CA GLN A 247 16.16 -37.20 2.66
C GLN A 247 17.13 -36.29 3.44
N SER A 248 18.09 -35.66 2.76
CA SER A 248 19.09 -34.80 3.39
C SER A 248 19.60 -33.68 2.48
N ARG A 249 20.28 -32.68 3.08
CA ARG A 249 20.98 -31.64 2.33
C ARG A 249 22.14 -32.22 1.52
N ASP A 250 22.84 -33.20 2.07
CA ASP A 250 23.97 -33.85 1.39
C ASP A 250 23.51 -34.63 0.16
N GLU A 251 22.32 -35.25 0.22
CA GLU A 251 21.73 -35.90 -0.95
C GLU A 251 21.44 -34.90 -2.09
N ILE A 252 20.86 -33.73 -1.77
CA ILE A 252 20.63 -32.67 -2.76
C ILE A 252 21.97 -32.23 -3.37
N TYR A 253 22.97 -32.00 -2.52
CA TYR A 253 24.30 -31.56 -2.96
C TYR A 253 24.96 -32.59 -3.87
N ASN A 254 25.00 -33.85 -3.45
CA ASN A 254 25.64 -34.94 -4.20
C ASN A 254 24.90 -35.24 -5.51
N THR A 255 23.56 -35.15 -5.52
CA THR A 255 22.75 -35.28 -6.74
C THR A 255 23.09 -34.18 -7.73
N ALA A 256 23.11 -32.91 -7.28
CA ALA A 256 23.50 -31.77 -8.11
C ALA A 256 24.93 -31.92 -8.65
N LEU A 257 25.87 -32.24 -7.77
CA LEU A 257 27.28 -32.39 -8.11
C LEU A 257 27.49 -33.49 -9.15
N THR A 258 26.88 -34.66 -8.94
CA THR A 258 26.96 -35.80 -9.86
C THR A 258 26.38 -35.42 -11.22
N ARG A 259 25.19 -34.80 -11.26
CA ARG A 259 24.54 -34.39 -12.50
C ARG A 259 25.36 -33.39 -13.31
N LEU A 260 26.01 -32.45 -12.62
CA LEU A 260 26.84 -31.41 -13.27
C LEU A 260 28.26 -31.90 -13.64
N GLN A 261 28.79 -32.92 -12.96
CA GLN A 261 30.10 -33.52 -13.27
C GLN A 261 30.04 -34.64 -14.31
N THR A 262 28.89 -35.30 -14.44
CA THR A 262 28.59 -36.28 -15.49
C THR A 262 27.44 -35.79 -16.37
N PRO A 263 27.62 -34.65 -17.06
CA PRO A 263 26.54 -34.03 -17.82
C PRO A 263 26.16 -34.90 -19.01
N GLY A 264 24.84 -35.05 -19.24
CA GLY A 264 24.32 -35.44 -20.54
C GLY A 264 24.34 -34.24 -21.49
N ASP A 265 23.95 -34.47 -22.74
CA ASP A 265 23.86 -33.41 -23.77
C ASP A 265 22.84 -32.31 -23.43
N ASP A 266 21.95 -32.57 -22.46
CA ASP A 266 20.89 -31.68 -22.02
C ASP A 266 21.32 -30.68 -20.92
N VAL A 267 22.55 -30.78 -20.40
CA VAL A 267 23.06 -29.88 -19.36
C VAL A 267 23.91 -28.76 -19.99
N PRO A 268 23.51 -27.48 -19.89
CA PRO A 268 24.24 -26.40 -20.53
C PRO A 268 25.64 -26.20 -19.93
N LYS A 269 26.62 -25.84 -20.77
CA LYS A 269 28.04 -25.72 -20.40
C LYS A 269 28.28 -24.81 -19.18
N ARG A 270 27.53 -23.71 -19.04
CA ARG A 270 27.65 -22.80 -17.89
C ARG A 270 27.25 -23.46 -16.56
N TRP A 271 26.29 -24.38 -16.57
CA TRP A 271 25.92 -25.18 -15.40
C TRP A 271 26.99 -26.21 -15.06
N VAL A 272 27.63 -26.81 -16.06
CA VAL A 272 28.80 -27.69 -15.86
C VAL A 272 29.95 -26.92 -15.20
N ASP A 273 30.25 -25.72 -15.70
CA ASP A 273 31.28 -24.85 -15.10
C ASP A 273 30.92 -24.44 -13.66
N LEU A 274 29.64 -24.18 -13.38
CA LEU A 274 29.14 -23.93 -12.02
C LEU A 274 29.34 -25.14 -11.10
N GLY A 275 29.09 -26.36 -11.59
CA GLY A 275 29.31 -27.60 -10.83
C GLY A 275 30.77 -27.88 -10.47
N ARG A 276 31.72 -27.34 -11.24
CA ARG A 276 33.16 -27.38 -10.92
C ARG A 276 33.52 -26.38 -9.81
N LYS A 277 32.76 -25.30 -9.67
CA LYS A 277 32.92 -24.31 -8.58
C LYS A 277 32.08 -24.73 -7.37
N GLN A 278 32.63 -25.60 -6.53
CA GLN A 278 31.93 -26.14 -5.36
C GLN A 278 31.39 -25.05 -4.42
N THR A 279 32.11 -23.95 -4.22
CA THR A 279 31.66 -22.82 -3.40
C THR A 279 30.42 -22.13 -3.97
N ALA A 280 30.37 -21.92 -5.29
CA ALA A 280 29.21 -21.35 -5.97
C ALA A 280 28.01 -22.31 -5.93
N LEU A 281 28.23 -23.62 -6.12
CA LEU A 281 27.19 -24.63 -5.98
C LEU A 281 26.63 -24.69 -4.55
N GLN A 282 27.50 -24.64 -3.54
CA GLN A 282 27.09 -24.58 -2.14
C GLN A 282 26.33 -23.29 -1.82
N LEU A 283 26.80 -22.14 -2.32
CA LEU A 283 26.11 -20.86 -2.15
C LEU A 283 24.72 -20.89 -2.80
N LEU A 284 24.61 -21.50 -3.99
CA LEU A 284 23.34 -21.67 -4.70
C LEU A 284 22.36 -22.51 -3.88
N LEU A 285 22.78 -23.70 -3.43
CA LEU A 285 21.89 -24.64 -2.74
C LEU A 285 21.61 -24.22 -1.29
N PHE A 286 22.61 -23.67 -0.60
CA PHE A 286 22.62 -23.45 0.85
C PHE A 286 23.22 -22.08 1.20
N PRO A 287 22.57 -20.98 0.83
CA PRO A 287 23.06 -19.64 1.15
C PRO A 287 23.11 -19.44 2.66
N ASN A 288 24.15 -18.74 3.09
CA ASN A 288 24.27 -18.35 4.49
C ASN A 288 23.21 -17.31 4.85
N ARG A 289 22.25 -17.69 5.69
CA ARG A 289 21.32 -16.81 6.44
C ARG A 289 20.72 -15.64 5.63
N LEU A 290 20.45 -15.85 4.34
CA LEU A 290 19.55 -14.99 3.58
C LEU A 290 18.14 -15.48 3.91
N ARG A 291 17.39 -14.72 4.72
CA ARG A 291 15.99 -14.97 5.17
C ARG A 291 15.26 -16.06 4.34
N ASP A 292 14.82 -17.13 5.00
CA ASP A 292 14.20 -18.31 4.34
C ASP A 292 12.74 -18.07 3.84
N ARG A 293 12.13 -16.89 4.01
CA ARG A 293 10.68 -16.64 3.75
C ARG A 293 10.38 -15.37 2.96
N GLY A 294 9.54 -15.49 1.93
CA GLY A 294 9.15 -14.44 0.97
C GLY A 294 8.82 -15.02 -0.42
N ASP A 295 7.71 -14.57 -1.02
CA ASP A 295 7.26 -15.00 -2.36
C ASP A 295 8.05 -14.31 -3.49
N ILE A 296 8.59 -15.11 -4.41
CA ILE A 296 9.46 -14.69 -5.52
C ILE A 296 8.65 -13.89 -6.57
N ALA A 297 7.33 -14.13 -6.65
CA ALA A 297 6.46 -13.47 -7.62
C ALA A 297 6.27 -11.96 -7.35
N ALA A 298 6.45 -11.51 -6.10
CA ALA A 298 6.36 -10.09 -5.74
C ALA A 298 7.59 -9.27 -6.20
N HIS A 299 8.65 -9.94 -6.67
CA HIS A 299 9.91 -9.31 -7.00
C HIS A 299 10.44 -9.75 -8.36
N ALA A 300 9.65 -9.55 -9.42
CA ALA A 300 10.13 -9.65 -10.79
C ALA A 300 11.26 -8.63 -11.03
N SER A 301 12.49 -9.03 -10.70
CA SER A 301 13.69 -8.23 -10.94
C SER A 301 14.22 -8.60 -12.33
N ALA A 302 14.19 -7.64 -13.25
CA ALA A 302 14.84 -7.82 -14.54
C ALA A 302 16.32 -8.23 -14.34
N PRO A 303 16.89 -9.09 -15.21
CA PRO A 303 18.27 -9.56 -15.09
C PRO A 303 19.29 -8.43 -14.89
N LYS A 304 19.04 -7.26 -15.50
CA LYS A 304 19.85 -6.05 -15.31
C LYS A 304 20.00 -5.64 -13.83
N TYR A 305 18.90 -5.58 -13.09
CA TYR A 305 18.90 -5.14 -11.68
C TYR A 305 19.54 -6.17 -10.74
N LEU A 306 19.42 -7.46 -11.08
CA LEU A 306 20.12 -8.53 -10.39
C LEU A 306 21.64 -8.41 -10.60
N GLY A 307 22.08 -8.17 -11.83
CA GLY A 307 23.49 -7.95 -12.17
C GLY A 307 24.09 -6.72 -11.47
N GLU A 308 23.38 -5.58 -11.48
CA GLU A 308 23.81 -4.36 -10.76
C GLU A 308 24.01 -4.59 -9.26
N SER A 309 23.17 -5.43 -8.64
CA SER A 309 23.30 -5.77 -7.22
C SER A 309 24.49 -6.67 -6.91
N ILE A 310 24.91 -7.52 -7.84
CA ILE A 310 26.16 -8.31 -7.70
C ILE A 310 27.37 -7.39 -7.83
N LEU A 311 27.36 -6.48 -8.80
CA LEU A 311 28.45 -5.52 -9.03
C LEU A 311 28.62 -4.53 -7.87
N GLY A 312 27.55 -4.25 -7.13
CA GLY A 312 27.58 -3.40 -5.93
C GLY A 312 28.14 -4.07 -4.68
N LEU A 313 28.50 -5.36 -4.72
CA LEU A 313 29.16 -6.06 -3.61
C LEU A 313 30.68 -5.78 -3.62
N PRO A 314 31.32 -5.78 -2.44
CA PRO A 314 32.79 -5.77 -2.38
C PRO A 314 33.38 -6.95 -3.17
N GLU A 315 34.59 -6.76 -3.71
CA GLU A 315 35.32 -7.82 -4.43
C GLU A 315 35.80 -8.89 -3.45
N GLU A 316 34.90 -9.84 -3.19
CA GLU A 316 35.11 -10.99 -2.33
C GLU A 316 34.66 -12.27 -3.05
N GLN A 317 35.01 -13.44 -2.49
CA GLN A 317 34.64 -14.77 -3.02
C GLN A 317 33.14 -14.88 -3.38
N HIS A 318 32.27 -14.25 -2.58
CA HIS A 318 30.83 -14.25 -2.81
C HIS A 318 30.41 -13.52 -4.09
N ARG A 319 31.12 -12.44 -4.50
CA ARG A 319 30.81 -11.71 -5.73
C ARG A 319 31.15 -12.57 -6.96
N GLU A 320 32.25 -13.30 -6.94
CA GLU A 320 32.65 -14.20 -8.03
C GLU A 320 31.68 -15.39 -8.15
N ASP A 321 31.32 -16.00 -7.01
CA ASP A 321 30.36 -17.10 -6.97
C ASP A 321 28.98 -16.67 -7.49
N LEU A 322 28.47 -15.50 -7.05
CA LEU A 322 27.20 -14.94 -7.52
C LEU A 322 27.24 -14.55 -9.01
N THR A 323 28.38 -14.06 -9.50
CA THR A 323 28.57 -13.78 -10.94
C THR A 323 28.52 -15.07 -11.76
N SER A 324 29.12 -16.14 -11.24
CA SER A 324 29.11 -17.46 -11.88
C SER A 324 27.68 -18.03 -11.94
N ILE A 325 26.92 -17.93 -10.84
CA ILE A 325 25.50 -18.31 -10.77
C ILE A 325 24.66 -17.48 -11.75
N PHE A 326 24.84 -16.17 -11.79
CA PHE A 326 24.13 -15.28 -12.72
C PHE A 326 24.38 -15.65 -14.18
N GLY A 327 25.64 -15.93 -14.53
CA GLY A 327 26.01 -16.37 -15.87
C GLY A 327 25.37 -17.70 -16.26
N ALA A 328 25.25 -18.65 -15.33
CA ALA A 328 24.58 -19.92 -15.57
C ALA A 328 23.07 -19.76 -15.79
N ILE A 329 22.43 -18.80 -15.13
CA ILE A 329 20.98 -18.60 -15.23
C ILE A 329 20.57 -17.84 -16.49
N PHE A 330 21.30 -16.78 -16.87
CA PHE A 330 20.82 -15.78 -17.84
C PHE A 330 21.65 -15.66 -19.12
N ASN A 331 22.88 -16.18 -19.17
CA ASN A 331 23.77 -16.02 -20.33
C ASN A 331 23.86 -17.29 -21.19
N GLU A 332 22.76 -18.02 -21.34
CA GLU A 332 22.65 -19.14 -22.26
C GLU A 332 22.30 -18.64 -23.68
N PRO A 333 22.98 -19.12 -24.73
CA PRO A 333 22.49 -18.95 -26.09
C PRO A 333 21.22 -19.80 -26.23
N VAL A 334 20.09 -19.17 -26.54
CA VAL A 334 18.90 -19.89 -26.95
C VAL A 334 19.22 -20.52 -28.31
N HIS A 335 19.48 -21.82 -28.35
CA HIS A 335 19.42 -22.56 -29.60
C HIS A 335 17.94 -22.62 -29.99
N VAL A 336 17.53 -21.67 -30.83
CA VAL A 336 16.26 -21.68 -31.55
C VAL A 336 16.32 -22.71 -32.66
#